data_AF-A0A7S3MAN0-F1
#
_entry.id   AF-A0A7S3MAN0-F1
#
_cell.length_a   1.000
_cell.length_b   1.000
_cell.length_c   1.000
_cell.angle_alpha   90.00
_cell.angle_beta   90.00
_cell.angle_gamma   90.00
#
_symmetry.space_group_name_H-M   'P 1'
#
loop_
_entity.id
_entity.type
_entity.pdbx_description
1 polymer ?
#
loop_
_entity_poly.entity_id
_entity_poly.type
_entity_poly.pdbx_seq_one_letter_code
_entity_poly.pdbx_strand_id
1 'polypeptide(L)'
;DGESEEPVLIAGTSAAVARRDMERVVSDLGRKFAREAPWSGMPQSKADFSWHTPSCTLENWRHTDVKVQLGPGIAHVTLNRPDDNNTLTEGIVAGLCDAVVSLHSRPDIRVVVFSGEGKMLCAGRDPKGDSYGFNVKPGDRERQKLESEGQEALDGGAFPDGKINSGRLLQGKLWEAWAMLPQFTICLANGSAIGDGMGFVVCSDATIAIRTAFFGFSDTKLGLVSATLSPHLLSKTWASAAKNMLVLGQVLSAESAR
;
A
#
# COMPACT_ATOMS: atom_id res chain seq x y z
N ASP A 1 -12.59 -4.91 -43.28
CA ASP A 1 -12.42 -6.14 -42.46
C ASP A 1 -10.93 -6.29 -42.20
N GLY A 2 -10.34 -5.74 -41.15
CA GLY A 2 -10.69 -5.87 -39.74
C GLY A 2 -9.38 -6.26 -39.03
N GLU A 3 -8.39 -5.37 -39.09
CA GLU A 3 -7.09 -5.60 -38.45
C GLU A 3 -7.23 -5.41 -36.94
N SER A 4 -6.89 -6.47 -36.21
CA SER A 4 -6.83 -6.52 -34.76
C SER A 4 -5.70 -5.62 -34.25
N GLU A 5 -6.05 -4.46 -33.69
CA GLU A 5 -5.12 -3.66 -32.90
C GLU A 5 -4.83 -4.37 -31.56
N GLU A 6 -3.80 -5.21 -31.53
CA GLU A 6 -3.17 -5.59 -30.27
C GLU A 6 -2.46 -4.37 -29.67
N PRO A 7 -2.62 -4.09 -28.35
CA PRO A 7 -1.92 -2.98 -27.72
C PRO A 7 -0.42 -3.27 -27.67
N VAL A 8 0.34 -2.53 -28.47
CA VAL A 8 1.81 -2.49 -28.40
C VAL A 8 2.21 -1.79 -27.11
N LEU A 9 2.99 -2.48 -26.27
CA LEU A 9 3.67 -1.90 -25.12
C LEU A 9 4.79 -0.99 -25.65
N ILE A 10 4.47 0.28 -25.89
CA ILE A 10 5.45 1.26 -26.34
C ILE A 10 6.33 1.63 -25.15
N ALA A 11 7.49 0.98 -25.05
CA ALA A 11 8.62 1.51 -24.31
C ALA A 11 9.02 2.85 -24.95
N GLY A 12 8.64 3.96 -24.33
CA GLY A 12 9.26 5.27 -24.60
C GLY A 12 8.38 6.41 -25.13
N THR A 13 7.05 6.34 -25.12
CA THR A 13 6.22 7.52 -25.47
C THR A 13 5.82 8.35 -24.25
N SER A 14 6.20 9.63 -24.29
CA SER A 14 5.88 10.75 -23.38
C SER A 14 4.37 11.11 -23.28
N ALA A 15 3.47 10.21 -23.65
CA ALA A 15 2.03 10.48 -23.60
C ALA A 15 1.54 10.42 -22.14
N ALA A 16 0.91 11.50 -21.67
CA ALA A 16 0.44 11.63 -20.30
C ALA A 16 -0.62 10.55 -19.98
N VAL A 17 -0.36 9.73 -18.96
CA VAL A 17 -1.32 8.74 -18.45
C VAL A 17 -2.44 9.47 -17.71
N ALA A 18 -3.65 9.46 -18.25
CA ALA A 18 -4.86 9.98 -17.64
C ALA A 18 -5.64 8.87 -16.89
N ARG A 19 -6.68 9.23 -16.13
CA ARG A 19 -7.51 8.26 -15.39
C ARG A 19 -8.10 7.16 -16.28
N ARG A 20 -8.58 7.53 -17.46
CA ARG A 20 -9.06 6.58 -18.49
C ARG A 20 -7.99 5.56 -18.93
N ASP A 21 -6.72 5.96 -18.93
CA ASP A 21 -5.62 5.10 -19.35
C ASP A 21 -5.31 4.08 -18.24
N MET A 22 -5.42 4.49 -16.97
CA MET A 22 -5.36 3.56 -15.83
C MET A 22 -6.51 2.54 -15.88
N GLU A 23 -7.74 2.98 -16.16
CA GLU A 23 -8.91 2.08 -16.31
C GLU A 23 -8.70 1.08 -17.45
N ARG A 24 -8.11 1.52 -18.56
CA ARG A 24 -7.74 0.62 -19.68
C ARG A 24 -6.68 -0.40 -19.26
N VAL A 25 -5.60 0.03 -18.62
CA VAL A 25 -4.54 -0.87 -18.12
C VAL A 25 -5.14 -1.94 -17.22
N VAL A 26 -6.01 -1.54 -16.30
CA VAL A 26 -6.71 -2.46 -15.39
C VAL A 26 -7.56 -3.48 -16.15
N SER A 27 -8.36 -3.04 -17.11
CA SER A 27 -9.19 -3.91 -17.94
C SER A 27 -8.35 -4.92 -18.74
N ASP A 28 -7.24 -4.46 -19.31
CA ASP A 28 -6.35 -5.29 -20.11
C ASP A 28 -5.62 -6.34 -19.24
N LEU A 29 -5.14 -5.94 -18.05
CA LEU A 29 -4.55 -6.86 -17.07
C LEU A 29 -5.57 -7.93 -16.65
N GLY A 30 -6.81 -7.53 -16.33
CA GLY A 30 -7.87 -8.46 -15.96
C GLY A 30 -8.11 -9.52 -17.03
N ARG A 31 -8.20 -9.15 -18.31
CA ARG A 31 -8.40 -10.11 -19.41
C ARG A 31 -7.24 -11.09 -19.57
N LYS A 32 -6.00 -10.62 -19.40
CA LYS A 32 -4.81 -11.47 -19.53
C LYS A 32 -4.72 -12.47 -18.37
N PHE A 33 -4.81 -11.98 -17.13
CA PHE A 33 -4.64 -12.84 -15.95
C PHE A 33 -5.80 -13.78 -15.69
N ALA A 34 -7.01 -13.44 -16.15
CA ALA A 34 -8.14 -14.37 -16.14
C ALA A 34 -7.78 -15.73 -16.76
N ARG A 35 -6.95 -15.74 -17.81
CA ARG A 35 -6.53 -16.97 -18.51
C ARG A 35 -5.43 -17.74 -17.79
N GLU A 36 -4.65 -17.05 -16.96
CA GLU A 36 -3.50 -17.61 -16.24
C GLU A 36 -3.81 -17.95 -14.77
N ALA A 37 -5.02 -17.63 -14.28
CA ALA A 37 -5.49 -17.98 -12.96
C ALA A 37 -6.18 -19.37 -12.96
N PRO A 38 -6.10 -20.15 -11.86
CA PRO A 38 -5.33 -19.88 -10.63
C PRO A 38 -3.83 -20.16 -10.77
N TRP A 39 -3.03 -19.75 -9.78
CA TRP A 39 -1.65 -20.23 -9.63
C TRP A 39 -1.62 -21.76 -9.55
N SER A 40 -0.79 -22.41 -10.37
CA SER A 40 -0.54 -23.86 -10.29
C SER A 40 0.23 -24.24 -9.02
N GLY A 41 1.08 -23.34 -8.52
CA GLY A 41 1.71 -23.37 -7.22
C GLY A 41 1.95 -21.94 -6.75
N MET A 42 1.42 -21.59 -5.60
CA MET A 42 1.61 -20.24 -5.06
C MET A 42 3.06 -20.09 -4.61
N PRO A 43 3.73 -18.95 -4.89
CA PRO A 43 5.02 -18.65 -4.30
C PRO A 43 4.93 -18.80 -2.77
N GLN A 44 5.84 -19.54 -2.16
CA GLN A 44 5.90 -19.64 -0.70
C GLN A 44 6.35 -18.30 -0.12
N SER A 45 5.38 -17.47 0.24
CA SER A 45 5.64 -16.31 1.07
C SER A 45 5.77 -16.75 2.53
N LYS A 46 6.74 -16.17 3.25
CA LYS A 46 7.01 -16.44 4.67
C LYS A 46 6.32 -15.42 5.59
N ALA A 47 5.30 -14.71 5.10
CA ALA A 47 4.66 -13.64 5.89
C ALA A 47 4.05 -14.22 7.18
N ASP A 48 4.45 -13.65 8.32
CA ASP A 48 3.80 -13.91 9.61
C ASP A 48 2.52 -13.08 9.67
N PHE A 49 1.37 -13.71 9.90
CA PHE A 49 0.07 -13.03 10.09
C PHE A 49 -0.48 -13.16 11.51
N SER A 50 0.30 -13.68 12.45
CA SER A 50 -0.14 -13.84 13.84
C SER A 50 -0.39 -12.51 14.58
N TRP A 51 -0.06 -11.38 13.95
CA TRP A 51 -0.30 -10.03 14.45
C TRP A 51 -1.68 -9.47 14.07
N HIS A 52 -2.47 -10.15 13.22
CA HIS A 52 -3.80 -9.68 12.81
C HIS A 52 -4.78 -10.83 12.56
N THR A 53 -5.94 -10.75 13.22
CA THR A 53 -7.11 -11.57 12.86
C THR A 53 -8.09 -10.70 12.06
N PRO A 54 -8.42 -11.07 10.81
CA PRO A 54 -9.36 -10.30 10.01
C PRO A 54 -10.72 -10.11 10.68
N SER A 55 -11.21 -8.88 10.71
CA SER A 55 -12.55 -8.57 11.26
C SER A 55 -13.68 -8.95 10.31
N CYS A 56 -13.36 -9.06 9.02
CA CYS A 56 -14.23 -9.56 7.96
C CYS A 56 -13.41 -10.32 6.91
N THR A 57 -14.13 -10.96 5.99
CA THR A 57 -13.66 -11.71 4.83
C THR A 57 -14.01 -10.95 3.55
N LEU A 58 -13.48 -11.39 2.41
CA LEU A 58 -13.81 -10.80 1.11
C LEU A 58 -15.30 -11.01 0.74
N GLU A 59 -15.94 -12.05 1.27
CA GLU A 59 -17.35 -12.38 1.03
C GLU A 59 -18.31 -11.58 1.92
N ASN A 60 -17.86 -11.13 3.10
CA ASN A 60 -18.67 -10.37 4.06
C ASN A 60 -18.04 -9.03 4.44
N TRP A 61 -17.41 -8.38 3.45
CA TRP A 61 -16.65 -7.14 3.61
C TRP A 61 -17.46 -6.03 4.30
N ARG A 62 -16.90 -5.43 5.36
CA ARG A 62 -17.62 -4.43 6.19
C ARG A 62 -17.02 -3.03 6.14
N HIS A 63 -15.83 -2.86 5.56
CA HIS A 63 -15.15 -1.57 5.51
C HIS A 63 -15.79 -0.68 4.44
N THR A 64 -16.07 0.56 4.80
CA THR A 64 -16.63 1.58 3.87
C THR A 64 -15.55 2.41 3.21
N ASP A 65 -14.46 2.66 3.94
CA ASP A 65 -13.36 3.54 3.52
C ASP A 65 -12.26 2.78 2.77
N VAL A 66 -12.38 1.45 2.71
CA VAL A 66 -11.56 0.56 1.86
C VAL A 66 -12.53 -0.35 1.14
N LYS A 67 -12.50 -0.35 -0.18
CA LYS A 67 -13.31 -1.24 -1.03
C LYS A 67 -12.43 -2.36 -1.55
N VAL A 68 -12.95 -3.58 -1.60
CA VAL A 68 -12.32 -4.69 -2.31
C VAL A 68 -13.27 -5.24 -3.37
N GLN A 69 -12.80 -5.34 -4.61
CA GLN A 69 -13.54 -5.91 -5.73
C GLN A 69 -12.72 -7.00 -6.40
N LEU A 70 -13.34 -8.16 -6.61
CA LEU A 70 -12.69 -9.30 -7.21
C LEU A 70 -13.12 -9.44 -8.67
N GLY A 71 -12.15 -9.70 -9.53
CA GLY A 71 -12.33 -10.10 -10.92
C GLY A 71 -11.55 -11.39 -11.21
N PRO A 72 -11.69 -11.95 -12.41
CA PRO A 72 -10.96 -13.17 -12.78
C PRO A 72 -9.43 -12.93 -12.77
N GLY A 73 -8.72 -13.54 -11.83
CA GLY A 73 -7.26 -13.39 -11.71
C GLY A 73 -6.78 -12.06 -11.11
N ILE A 74 -7.67 -11.15 -10.73
CA ILE A 74 -7.33 -9.79 -10.30
C ILE A 74 -8.18 -9.36 -9.10
N ALA A 75 -7.57 -8.67 -8.14
CA ALA A 75 -8.27 -8.01 -7.04
C ALA A 75 -7.98 -6.51 -7.06
N HIS A 76 -8.98 -5.70 -6.74
CA HIS A 76 -8.87 -4.25 -6.65
C HIS A 76 -9.12 -3.83 -5.21
N VAL A 77 -8.17 -3.11 -4.62
CA VAL A 77 -8.27 -2.54 -3.28
C VAL A 77 -8.22 -1.02 -3.42
N THR A 78 -9.32 -0.34 -3.08
CA THR A 78 -9.48 1.09 -3.32
C THR A 78 -9.73 1.84 -2.02
N LEU A 79 -8.93 2.86 -1.74
CA LEU A 79 -9.22 3.83 -0.67
C LEU A 79 -10.44 4.67 -1.07
N ASN A 80 -11.43 4.74 -0.20
CA ASN A 80 -12.72 5.35 -0.47
C ASN A 80 -13.07 6.41 0.56
N ARG A 81 -12.15 7.35 0.78
CA ARG A 81 -12.38 8.54 1.61
C ARG A 81 -11.89 9.81 0.90
N PRO A 82 -12.41 10.07 -0.32
CA PRO A 82 -11.87 11.10 -1.22
C PRO A 82 -11.98 12.52 -0.65
N ASP A 83 -13.02 12.80 0.13
CA ASP A 83 -13.28 14.14 0.68
C ASP A 83 -12.29 14.55 1.77
N ASP A 84 -11.63 13.58 2.40
CA ASP A 84 -10.53 13.80 3.34
C ASP A 84 -9.19 13.31 2.74
N ASN A 85 -9.05 13.34 1.42
CA ASN A 85 -7.81 12.99 0.69
C ASN A 85 -7.25 11.60 1.03
N ASN A 86 -8.13 10.65 1.36
CA ASN A 86 -7.77 9.28 1.74
C ASN A 86 -6.70 9.23 2.85
N THR A 87 -6.77 10.14 3.83
CA THR A 87 -5.88 10.06 5.00
C THR A 87 -6.10 8.76 5.76
N LEU A 88 -5.01 8.17 6.27
CA LEU A 88 -5.03 6.93 7.02
C LEU A 88 -5.68 7.17 8.38
N THR A 89 -6.88 6.62 8.55
CA THR A 89 -7.60 6.49 9.82
C THR A 89 -7.46 5.06 10.36
N GLU A 90 -7.90 4.83 11.60
CA GLU A 90 -7.98 3.48 12.17
C GLU A 90 -8.81 2.53 11.30
N GLY A 91 -9.95 3.01 10.78
CA GLY A 91 -10.84 2.22 9.91
C GLY A 91 -10.18 1.86 8.59
N ILE A 92 -9.44 2.79 7.96
CA ILE A 92 -8.68 2.49 6.74
C ILE A 92 -7.59 1.46 7.03
N VAL A 93 -6.80 1.64 8.10
CA VAL A 93 -5.73 0.70 8.44
C VAL A 93 -6.28 -0.70 8.73
N ALA A 94 -7.38 -0.80 9.48
CA ALA A 94 -8.05 -2.08 9.73
C ALA A 94 -8.54 -2.72 8.42
N GLY A 95 -9.14 -1.93 7.52
CA GLY A 95 -9.57 -2.42 6.20
C GLY A 95 -8.42 -2.89 5.33
N LEU A 96 -7.28 -2.20 5.35
CA LEU A 96 -6.10 -2.65 4.62
C LEU A 96 -5.51 -3.93 5.21
N CYS A 97 -5.47 -4.07 6.55
CA CYS A 97 -5.02 -5.29 7.21
C CYS A 97 -5.91 -6.50 6.84
N ASP A 98 -7.23 -6.34 6.90
CA ASP A 98 -8.18 -7.39 6.48
C ASP A 98 -7.98 -7.76 5.00
N ALA A 99 -7.73 -6.77 4.13
CA ALA A 99 -7.52 -6.99 2.70
C ALA A 99 -6.23 -7.79 2.43
N VAL A 100 -5.09 -7.35 2.96
CA VAL A 100 -3.79 -8.01 2.68
C VAL A 100 -3.75 -9.44 3.24
N VAL A 101 -4.28 -9.65 4.44
CA VAL A 101 -4.34 -11.00 5.05
C VAL A 101 -5.25 -11.91 4.23
N SER A 102 -6.41 -11.42 3.81
CA SER A 102 -7.34 -12.22 2.99
C SER A 102 -6.75 -12.56 1.63
N LEU A 103 -6.12 -11.58 0.95
CA LEU A 103 -5.56 -11.75 -0.39
C LEU A 103 -4.36 -12.69 -0.40
N HIS A 104 -3.57 -12.72 0.67
CA HIS A 104 -2.41 -13.61 0.75
C HIS A 104 -2.74 -15.08 0.50
N SER A 105 -3.95 -15.52 0.91
CA SER A 105 -4.39 -16.91 0.79
C SER A 105 -5.19 -17.19 -0.49
N ARG A 106 -5.17 -16.29 -1.49
CA ARG A 106 -5.97 -16.40 -2.72
C ARG A 106 -5.16 -16.91 -3.91
N PRO A 107 -5.18 -18.23 -4.21
CA PRO A 107 -4.48 -18.79 -5.37
C PRO A 107 -5.14 -18.43 -6.71
N ASP A 108 -6.40 -18.00 -6.67
CA ASP A 108 -7.16 -17.56 -7.84
C ASP A 108 -6.86 -16.11 -8.24
N ILE A 109 -6.12 -15.36 -7.42
CA ILE A 109 -5.70 -13.99 -7.72
C ILE A 109 -4.22 -13.99 -8.12
N ARG A 110 -3.91 -13.38 -9.26
CA ARG A 110 -2.53 -13.22 -9.79
C ARG A 110 -2.00 -11.81 -9.56
N VAL A 111 -2.89 -10.81 -9.60
CA VAL A 111 -2.55 -9.40 -9.47
C VAL A 111 -3.45 -8.71 -8.48
N VAL A 112 -2.88 -7.84 -7.65
CA VAL A 112 -3.62 -6.93 -6.78
C VAL A 112 -3.35 -5.51 -7.22
N VAL A 113 -4.41 -4.76 -7.50
CA VAL A 113 -4.37 -3.36 -7.90
C VAL A 113 -4.82 -2.50 -6.73
N PHE A 114 -3.97 -1.56 -6.34
CA PHE A 114 -4.23 -0.60 -5.27
C PHE A 114 -4.44 0.80 -5.84
N SER A 115 -5.50 1.48 -5.42
CA SER A 115 -5.83 2.83 -5.90
C SER A 115 -6.57 3.64 -4.84
N GLY A 116 -6.81 4.92 -5.12
CA GLY A 116 -7.69 5.77 -4.32
C GLY A 116 -8.81 6.38 -5.15
N GLU A 117 -9.94 6.67 -4.51
CA GLU A 117 -10.96 7.54 -5.08
C GLU A 117 -10.57 9.01 -4.92
N GLY A 118 -11.13 9.85 -5.80
CA GLY A 118 -10.90 11.30 -5.76
C GLY A 118 -9.56 11.75 -6.34
N LYS A 119 -9.06 12.88 -5.82
CA LYS A 119 -7.91 13.62 -6.39
C LYS A 119 -6.55 13.22 -5.81
N MET A 120 -6.54 12.59 -4.64
CA MET A 120 -5.33 12.12 -3.98
C MET A 120 -5.34 10.60 -3.92
N LEU A 121 -4.15 10.00 -4.04
CA LEU A 121 -4.01 8.59 -3.69
C LEU A 121 -4.15 8.46 -2.17
N CYS A 122 -3.27 9.11 -1.40
CA CYS A 122 -3.32 9.13 0.07
C CYS A 122 -2.51 10.30 0.63
N ALA A 123 -3.12 11.17 1.43
CA ALA A 123 -2.43 12.29 2.08
C ALA A 123 -1.62 11.90 3.34
N GLY A 124 -1.50 10.60 3.65
CA GLY A 124 -0.79 10.09 4.81
C GLY A 124 -1.68 10.07 6.05
N ARG A 125 -1.07 10.21 7.24
CA ARG A 125 -1.77 10.10 8.52
C ARG A 125 -2.88 11.13 8.66
N ASP A 126 -4.03 10.70 9.18
CA ASP A 126 -5.13 11.61 9.48
C ASP A 126 -4.77 12.61 10.60
N PRO A 127 -4.94 13.93 10.39
CA PRO A 127 -4.61 14.94 11.38
C PRO A 127 -5.60 15.02 12.55
N LYS A 128 -6.80 14.42 12.41
CA LYS A 128 -7.84 14.36 13.43
C LYS A 128 -7.72 13.10 14.32
N GLY A 129 -6.84 12.17 13.97
CA GLY A 129 -6.56 10.96 14.73
C GLY A 129 -5.54 11.17 15.87
N ASP A 130 -5.33 10.13 16.67
CA ASP A 130 -4.40 10.20 17.80
C ASP A 130 -2.95 10.45 17.33
N SER A 131 -2.26 11.26 18.12
CA SER A 131 -1.06 11.99 17.74
C SER A 131 0.16 11.13 17.37
N TYR A 132 0.13 9.81 17.63
CA TYR A 132 1.24 8.90 17.31
C TYR A 132 0.86 7.48 16.87
N GLY A 133 -0.42 7.12 16.70
CA GLY A 133 -0.80 5.75 16.35
C GLY A 133 -2.28 5.57 16.02
N PHE A 134 -2.65 4.37 15.58
CA PHE A 134 -4.02 3.95 15.33
C PHE A 134 -4.53 3.14 16.54
N ASN A 135 -5.67 3.47 17.15
CA ASN A 135 -6.32 2.61 18.16
C ASN A 135 -7.07 1.43 17.53
N VAL A 136 -6.43 0.72 16.60
CA VAL A 136 -6.89 -0.64 16.29
C VAL A 136 -6.56 -1.49 17.51
N LYS A 137 -7.57 -1.83 18.32
CA LYS A 137 -7.39 -2.73 19.46
C LYS A 137 -7.20 -4.14 18.91
N PRO A 138 -5.97 -4.70 18.94
CA PRO A 138 -5.78 -6.09 18.54
C PRO A 138 -6.53 -6.98 19.52
N GLY A 139 -6.91 -8.19 19.09
CA GLY A 139 -7.33 -9.21 20.03
C GLY A 139 -6.20 -9.54 21.03
N ASP A 140 -6.55 -10.23 22.11
CA ASP A 140 -5.60 -10.44 23.22
C ASP A 140 -4.34 -11.21 22.77
N ARG A 141 -4.48 -12.12 21.78
CA ARG A 141 -3.38 -12.89 21.21
C ARG A 141 -2.46 -12.01 20.35
N GLU A 142 -3.04 -11.19 19.50
CA GLU A 142 -2.31 -10.26 18.63
C GLU A 142 -1.59 -9.20 19.46
N ARG A 143 -2.19 -8.77 20.57
CA ARG A 143 -1.59 -7.81 21.49
C ARG A 143 -0.30 -8.36 22.09
N GLN A 144 -0.31 -9.60 22.60
CA GLN A 144 0.88 -10.22 23.17
C GLN A 144 2.04 -10.30 22.16
N LYS A 145 1.71 -10.61 20.89
CA LYS A 145 2.69 -10.66 19.79
C LYS A 145 3.26 -9.27 19.48
N LEU A 146 2.40 -8.26 19.32
CA LEU A 146 2.81 -6.88 19.08
C LEU A 146 3.59 -6.28 20.26
N GLU A 147 3.27 -6.67 21.50
CA GLU A 147 4.02 -6.27 22.70
C GLU A 147 5.41 -6.92 22.72
N SER A 148 5.52 -8.21 22.39
CA SER A 148 6.81 -8.91 22.29
C SER A 148 7.74 -8.26 21.26
N GLU A 149 7.24 -8.01 20.04
CA GLU A 149 8.01 -7.34 19.00
C GLU A 149 8.27 -5.87 19.32
N GLY A 150 7.34 -5.23 20.04
CA GLY A 150 7.51 -3.88 20.55
C GLY A 150 8.63 -3.78 21.56
N GLN A 151 8.82 -4.80 22.40
CA GLN A 151 9.94 -4.89 23.32
C GLN A 151 11.27 -5.00 22.56
N GLU A 152 11.34 -5.86 21.54
CA GLU A 152 12.53 -5.96 20.67
C GLU A 152 12.86 -4.63 19.98
N ALA A 153 11.83 -3.93 19.47
CA ALA A 153 12.00 -2.62 18.86
C ALA A 153 12.51 -1.58 19.88
N LEU A 154 11.95 -1.57 21.09
CA LEU A 154 12.36 -0.68 22.18
C LEU A 154 13.81 -0.96 22.63
N ASP A 155 14.19 -2.23 22.77
CA ASP A 155 15.56 -2.65 23.07
C ASP A 155 16.53 -2.22 21.96
N GLY A 156 16.05 -2.18 20.71
CA GLY A 156 16.77 -1.63 19.55
C GLY A 156 16.81 -0.10 19.47
N GLY A 157 16.26 0.61 20.46
CA GLY A 157 16.25 2.08 20.53
C GLY A 157 15.08 2.76 19.81
N ALA A 158 14.04 2.00 19.41
CA ALA A 158 12.78 2.60 18.98
C ALA A 158 12.05 3.23 20.19
N PHE A 159 11.09 4.10 19.91
CA PHE A 159 10.24 4.77 20.90
C PHE A 159 11.02 5.53 21.99
N PRO A 160 11.45 6.78 21.69
CA PRO A 160 12.31 7.57 22.60
C PRO A 160 11.71 7.85 23.98
N ASP A 161 10.40 7.70 24.15
CA ASP A 161 9.69 7.87 25.42
C ASP A 161 9.67 6.58 26.27
N GLY A 162 10.29 5.50 25.79
CA GLY A 162 10.33 4.20 26.44
C GLY A 162 8.98 3.47 26.43
N LYS A 163 8.05 3.86 25.55
CA LYS A 163 6.71 3.25 25.48
C LYS A 163 6.49 2.58 24.13
N ILE A 164 6.10 1.32 24.17
CA ILE A 164 5.71 0.58 22.97
C ILE A 164 4.52 1.29 22.30
N ASN A 165 4.67 1.59 21.00
CA ASN A 165 3.60 2.15 20.19
C ASN A 165 3.04 1.09 19.24
N SER A 166 2.00 0.40 19.71
CA SER A 166 1.32 -0.67 18.98
C SER A 166 0.78 -0.22 17.62
N GLY A 167 0.30 1.03 17.50
CA GLY A 167 -0.19 1.58 16.23
C GLY A 167 0.91 1.69 15.16
N ARG A 168 2.13 2.08 15.56
CA ARG A 168 3.28 2.13 14.64
C ARG A 168 3.78 0.75 14.27
N LEU A 169 3.76 -0.19 15.22
CA LEU A 169 4.11 -1.59 14.95
C LEU A 169 3.11 -2.23 13.98
N LEU A 170 1.81 -2.03 14.20
CA LEU A 170 0.75 -2.49 13.31
C LEU A 170 0.92 -1.91 11.90
N GLN A 171 1.26 -0.62 11.78
CA GLN A 171 1.53 -0.01 10.49
C GLN A 171 2.76 -0.62 9.79
N GLY A 172 3.84 -0.87 10.53
CA GLY A 172 5.00 -1.59 10.00
C GLY A 172 4.63 -2.99 9.49
N LYS A 173 3.83 -3.73 10.27
CA LYS A 173 3.33 -5.06 9.88
C LYS A 173 2.43 -5.05 8.67
N LEU A 174 1.56 -4.04 8.56
CA LEU A 174 0.73 -3.85 7.37
C LEU A 174 1.61 -3.68 6.12
N TRP A 175 2.62 -2.81 6.17
CA TRP A 175 3.50 -2.56 5.02
C TRP A 175 4.39 -3.75 4.68
N GLU A 176 4.88 -4.46 5.70
CA GLU A 176 5.60 -5.72 5.52
C GLU A 176 4.72 -6.76 4.82
N ALA A 177 3.51 -7.01 5.33
CA ALA A 177 2.56 -7.95 4.76
C ALA A 177 2.15 -7.59 3.33
N TRP A 178 1.98 -6.29 3.05
CA TRP A 178 1.72 -5.79 1.71
C TRP A 178 2.85 -6.12 0.75
N ALA A 179 4.10 -5.77 1.13
CA ALA A 179 5.28 -6.02 0.31
C ALA A 179 5.58 -7.53 0.13
N MET A 180 5.02 -8.37 1.00
CA MET A 180 5.18 -9.84 0.97
C MET A 180 4.00 -10.58 0.34
N LEU A 181 3.04 -9.88 -0.27
CA LEU A 181 1.96 -10.52 -1.02
C LEU A 181 2.54 -11.44 -2.12
N PRO A 182 2.05 -12.68 -2.28
CA PRO A 182 2.53 -13.59 -3.32
C PRO A 182 2.05 -13.18 -4.72
N GLN A 183 1.01 -12.35 -4.81
CA GLN A 183 0.52 -11.76 -6.06
C GLN A 183 1.37 -10.57 -6.48
N PHE A 184 1.43 -10.31 -7.79
CA PHE A 184 2.07 -9.09 -8.28
C PHE A 184 1.20 -7.87 -7.94
N THR A 185 1.78 -6.88 -7.28
CA THR A 185 1.08 -5.72 -6.75
C THR A 185 1.32 -4.47 -7.60
N ILE A 186 0.24 -3.77 -7.94
CA ILE A 186 0.30 -2.56 -8.76
C ILE A 186 -0.37 -1.42 -8.01
N CYS A 187 0.37 -0.35 -7.73
CA CYS A 187 -0.19 0.91 -7.28
C CYS A 187 -0.58 1.79 -8.48
N LEU A 188 -1.86 2.07 -8.63
CA LEU A 188 -2.38 3.07 -9.56
C LEU A 188 -2.57 4.39 -8.81
N ALA A 189 -1.54 5.23 -8.88
CA ALA A 189 -1.53 6.55 -8.27
C ALA A 189 -2.34 7.53 -9.13
N ASN A 190 -3.65 7.57 -8.89
CA ASN A 190 -4.60 8.53 -9.45
C ASN A 190 -4.41 9.96 -8.93
N GLY A 191 -3.45 10.17 -8.04
CA GLY A 191 -3.14 11.43 -7.40
C GLY A 191 -1.89 11.30 -6.53
N SER A 192 -1.57 12.37 -5.81
CA SER A 192 -0.38 12.44 -4.96
C SER A 192 -0.45 11.50 -3.75
N ALA A 193 0.72 11.05 -3.28
CA ALA A 193 0.88 10.28 -2.05
C ALA A 193 1.93 10.93 -1.14
N ILE A 194 1.59 11.15 0.13
CA ILE A 194 2.43 11.90 1.07
C ILE A 194 2.55 11.16 2.41
N GLY A 195 3.71 11.24 3.05
CA GLY A 195 3.97 10.65 4.37
C GLY A 195 3.72 9.15 4.37
N ASP A 196 2.94 8.65 5.33
CA ASP A 196 2.57 7.23 5.40
C ASP A 196 1.79 6.74 4.16
N GLY A 197 1.20 7.65 3.36
CA GLY A 197 0.61 7.32 2.07
C GLY A 197 1.63 6.87 1.03
N MET A 198 2.92 7.09 1.25
CA MET A 198 3.97 6.52 0.40
C MET A 198 4.02 4.99 0.48
N GLY A 199 3.44 4.37 1.52
CA GLY A 199 3.39 2.90 1.66
C GLY A 199 2.82 2.19 0.44
N PHE A 200 1.73 2.73 -0.13
CA PHE A 200 1.13 2.21 -1.36
C PHE A 200 2.12 2.17 -2.53
N VAL A 201 3.01 3.16 -2.62
CA VAL A 201 3.97 3.29 -3.72
C VAL A 201 5.19 2.40 -3.50
N VAL A 202 5.80 2.48 -2.32
CA VAL A 202 7.08 1.79 -2.05
C VAL A 202 6.92 0.30 -1.74
N CYS A 203 5.74 -0.12 -1.29
CA CYS A 203 5.46 -1.54 -1.00
C CYS A 203 4.81 -2.29 -2.17
N SER A 204 4.42 -1.60 -3.25
CA SER A 204 3.90 -2.27 -4.46
C SER A 204 5.05 -2.62 -5.41
N ASP A 205 4.90 -3.67 -6.22
CA ASP A 205 5.92 -4.09 -7.20
C ASP A 205 6.06 -3.09 -8.35
N ALA A 206 4.92 -2.60 -8.85
CA ALA A 206 4.85 -1.56 -9.87
C ALA A 206 4.02 -0.37 -9.41
N THR A 207 4.35 0.82 -9.91
CA THR A 207 3.55 2.03 -9.72
C THR A 207 3.31 2.69 -11.06
N ILE A 208 2.05 2.99 -11.34
CA ILE A 208 1.63 3.77 -12.50
C ILE A 208 0.97 5.03 -11.96
N ALA A 209 1.53 6.18 -12.29
CA ALA A 209 1.09 7.46 -11.76
C ALA A 209 0.60 8.39 -12.86
N ILE A 210 -0.40 9.21 -12.55
CA ILE A 210 -0.73 10.37 -13.39
C ILE A 210 0.42 11.38 -13.33
N ARG A 211 0.66 12.10 -14.44
CA ARG A 211 1.80 13.03 -14.56
C ARG A 211 1.80 14.14 -13.51
N THR A 212 0.62 14.52 -13.02
CA THR A 212 0.43 15.60 -12.04
C THR A 212 0.52 15.13 -10.59
N ALA A 213 0.79 13.84 -10.34
CA ALA A 213 0.97 13.33 -9.00
C ALA A 213 2.32 13.77 -8.41
N PHE A 214 2.33 13.93 -7.09
CA PHE A 214 3.51 14.21 -6.30
C PHE A 214 3.69 13.16 -5.20
N PHE A 215 4.95 12.85 -4.89
CA PHE A 215 5.35 11.78 -3.98
C PHE A 215 6.39 12.28 -2.99
N GLY A 216 6.15 12.12 -1.69
CA GLY A 216 7.15 12.59 -0.72
C GLY A 216 6.89 12.18 0.72
N PHE A 217 7.97 12.16 1.50
CA PHE A 217 7.93 11.94 2.94
C PHE A 217 7.91 13.29 3.65
N SER A 218 6.93 13.51 4.53
CA SER A 218 6.76 14.77 5.26
C SER A 218 7.20 14.67 6.72
N ASP A 219 7.67 13.52 7.16
CA ASP A 219 7.99 13.19 8.56
C ASP A 219 9.05 14.14 9.15
N THR A 220 10.10 14.46 8.41
CA THR A 220 11.18 15.34 8.88
C THR A 220 10.74 16.77 9.14
N LYS A 221 9.68 17.23 8.46
CA LYS A 221 9.05 18.54 8.75
C LYS A 221 8.37 18.58 10.12
N LEU A 222 8.11 17.41 10.70
CA LEU A 222 7.54 17.22 12.02
C LEU A 222 8.57 16.72 13.05
N GLY A 223 9.86 16.68 12.68
CA GLY A 223 10.91 16.10 13.54
C GLY A 223 10.83 14.58 13.69
N LEU A 224 10.17 13.90 12.74
CA LEU A 224 9.98 12.45 12.73
C LEU A 224 10.83 11.78 11.65
N VAL A 225 10.93 10.46 11.75
CA VAL A 225 11.53 9.58 10.74
C VAL A 225 10.46 8.61 10.24
N SER A 226 10.40 8.37 8.93
CA SER A 226 9.49 7.40 8.30
C SER A 226 9.97 5.96 8.53
N ALA A 227 10.09 5.55 9.80
CA ALA A 227 10.74 4.31 10.21
C ALA A 227 10.09 3.08 9.57
N THR A 228 8.76 3.02 9.56
CA THR A 228 7.95 1.90 9.03
C THR A 228 8.05 1.74 7.51
N LEU A 229 8.42 2.79 6.78
CA LEU A 229 8.51 2.78 5.31
C LEU A 229 9.94 2.83 4.79
N SER A 230 10.90 3.23 5.62
CA SER A 230 12.30 3.37 5.21
C SER A 230 12.93 2.09 4.64
N PRO A 231 12.66 0.86 5.16
CA PRO A 231 13.20 -0.37 4.56
C PRO A 231 12.64 -0.63 3.15
N HIS A 232 11.37 -0.32 2.95
CA HIS A 232 10.69 -0.49 1.66
C HIS A 232 11.17 0.53 0.64
N LEU A 233 11.35 1.81 1.05
CA LEU A 233 11.96 2.83 0.20
C LEU A 233 13.38 2.46 -0.23
N LEU A 234 14.19 1.95 0.71
CA LEU A 234 15.55 1.48 0.43
C LEU A 234 15.57 0.27 -0.50
N SER A 235 14.54 -0.57 -0.47
CA SER A 235 14.42 -1.72 -1.37
C SER A 235 13.94 -1.30 -2.77
N LYS A 236 13.09 -0.27 -2.85
CA LYS A 236 12.51 0.27 -4.08
C LYS A 236 13.48 1.17 -4.86
N THR A 237 14.40 1.82 -4.15
CA THR A 237 15.34 2.83 -4.69
C THR A 237 16.77 2.48 -4.27
N TRP A 238 17.74 3.36 -4.53
CA TRP A 238 19.08 3.22 -3.96
C TRP A 238 19.24 4.03 -2.67
N ALA A 239 20.16 3.60 -1.81
CA ALA A 239 20.37 4.17 -0.48
C ALA A 239 20.55 5.70 -0.46
N SER A 240 21.25 6.27 -1.45
CA SER A 240 21.45 7.72 -1.53
C SER A 240 20.16 8.48 -1.88
N ALA A 241 19.33 7.97 -2.79
CA ALA A 241 18.05 8.60 -3.12
C ALA A 241 17.10 8.54 -1.92
N ALA A 242 16.99 7.36 -1.29
CA ALA A 242 16.18 7.18 -0.09
C ALA A 242 16.58 8.16 1.01
N LYS A 243 17.88 8.26 1.32
CA LYS A 243 18.40 9.21 2.34
C LYS A 243 18.10 10.65 1.97
N ASN A 244 18.29 11.05 0.71
CA ASN A 244 17.98 12.41 0.27
C ASN A 244 16.48 12.72 0.43
N MET A 245 15.60 11.81 0.00
CA MET A 245 14.16 11.98 0.13
C MET A 245 13.73 12.11 1.60
N LEU A 246 14.23 11.23 2.46
CA LEU A 246 13.89 11.22 3.88
C LEU A 246 14.45 12.45 4.61
N VAL A 247 15.76 12.72 4.50
CA VAL A 247 16.44 13.80 5.25
C VAL A 247 15.95 15.18 4.82
N LEU A 248 15.77 15.39 3.51
CA LEU A 248 15.36 16.71 2.99
C LEU A 248 13.84 16.91 3.01
N GLY A 249 13.06 15.86 3.30
CA GLY A 249 11.60 15.90 3.20
C GLY A 249 11.11 16.28 1.80
N GLN A 250 11.82 15.78 0.77
CA GLN A 250 11.57 16.13 -0.62
C GLN A 250 10.22 15.59 -1.10
N VAL A 251 9.55 16.42 -1.89
CA VAL A 251 8.36 16.03 -2.65
C VAL A 251 8.76 16.01 -4.13
N LEU A 252 8.74 14.83 -4.73
CA LEU A 252 9.06 14.60 -6.13
C LEU A 252 7.78 14.71 -6.97
N SER A 253 7.92 15.23 -8.19
CA SER A 253 6.89 15.05 -9.21
C SER A 253 6.90 13.60 -9.72
N ALA A 254 5.82 13.17 -10.38
CA ALA A 254 5.79 11.87 -11.05
C ALA A 254 6.91 11.71 -12.09
N GLU A 255 7.35 12.79 -12.74
CA GLU A 255 8.45 12.77 -13.70
C GLU A 255 9.80 12.51 -13.02
N SER A 256 10.05 13.13 -11.86
CA SER A 256 11.28 12.91 -11.08
C SER A 256 11.31 11.59 -10.33
N ALA A 257 10.15 10.94 -10.13
CA ALA A 257 10.01 9.67 -9.43
C ALA A 257 10.11 8.43 -10.35
N ARG A 258 10.18 8.62 -11.67
CA ARG A 258 10.36 7.55 -12.68
C ARG A 258 11.78 7.01 -12.70
#